data_AF-A0A812H457-F1
#
_entry.id   AF-A0A812H457-F1
#
_cell.length_a   1.000
_cell.length_b   1.000
_cell.length_c   1.000
_cell.angle_alpha   90.00
_cell.angle_beta   90.00
_cell.angle_gamma   90.00
#
_symmetry.space_group_name_H-M   'P 1'
#
loop_
_entity.id
_entity.type
_entity.pdbx_description
1 polymer ?
#
loop_
_entity_poly.entity_id
_entity_poly.type
_entity_poly.pdbx_seq_one_letter_code
_entity_poly.pdbx_strand_id
1 'polypeptide(L)'
;MEPMAGDRLPASPSRVSEAVEHKLSVFQKQRLEHLELSREVCAADGHCQFRAVAAAGGFRAIQPQTLRLRVGRWLLGRANQYEGFVQGSFGEYVAGMMADSWGDHVSLEALSAILGRRYWRPTDHDHLL
;
A
#
# COMPACT_ATOMS: atom_id res chain seq x y z
N MET A 1 -30.63 -14.49 36.44
CA MET A 1 -29.41 -14.78 35.67
C MET A 1 -29.76 -14.51 34.21
N GLU A 2 -29.58 -13.26 33.79
CA GLU A 2 -29.93 -12.79 32.44
C GLU A 2 -28.73 -12.97 31.50
N PRO A 3 -28.92 -13.37 30.23
CA PRO A 3 -27.81 -13.49 29.28
C PRO A 3 -27.41 -12.11 28.75
N MET A 4 -26.12 -11.79 28.91
CA MET A 4 -25.49 -10.58 28.39
C MET A 4 -25.52 -10.56 26.86
N ALA A 5 -26.09 -9.49 26.31
CA ALA A 5 -26.12 -9.21 24.88
C ALA A 5 -24.68 -9.12 24.35
N GLY A 6 -24.38 -9.90 23.32
CA GLY A 6 -23.10 -9.85 22.61
C GLY A 6 -22.95 -8.49 21.93
N ASP A 7 -21.85 -7.80 22.26
CA ASP A 7 -21.40 -6.59 21.60
C ASP A 7 -21.27 -6.86 20.09
N ARG A 8 -22.12 -6.21 19.30
CA ARG A 8 -21.94 -6.11 17.86
C ARG A 8 -20.65 -5.33 17.62
N LEU A 9 -19.69 -5.97 16.95
CA LEU A 9 -18.57 -5.29 16.32
C LEU A 9 -19.08 -4.06 15.54
N PRO A 10 -18.44 -2.88 15.64
CA PRO A 10 -18.89 -1.69 14.92
C PRO A 10 -18.84 -1.94 13.41
N ALA A 11 -19.90 -1.48 12.75
CA ALA A 11 -20.03 -1.54 11.30
C ALA A 11 -18.87 -0.82 10.60
N SER A 12 -18.51 -1.36 9.42
CA SER A 12 -17.64 -0.78 8.37
C SER A 12 -17.64 0.75 8.33
N PRO A 13 -16.49 1.41 8.06
CA PRO A 13 -16.41 2.87 8.06
C PRO A 13 -17.45 3.47 7.11
N SER A 14 -18.16 4.47 7.64
CA SER A 14 -19.21 5.25 6.99
C SER A 14 -18.81 5.73 5.59
N ARG A 15 -19.70 5.60 4.61
CA ARG A 15 -19.57 6.22 3.29
C ARG A 15 -19.25 7.71 3.46
N VAL A 16 -18.12 8.14 2.93
CA VAL A 16 -17.76 9.55 2.79
C VAL A 16 -18.82 10.18 1.87
N SER A 17 -19.32 11.38 2.19
CA SER A 17 -20.34 12.00 1.34
C SER A 17 -19.73 12.42 0.00
N GLU A 18 -20.52 12.39 -1.08
CA GLU A 18 -20.07 12.78 -2.43
C GLU A 18 -19.46 14.20 -2.46
N ALA A 19 -19.99 15.11 -1.65
CA ALA A 19 -19.45 16.46 -1.52
C ALA A 19 -18.04 16.49 -0.89
N VAL A 20 -17.74 15.56 0.03
CA VAL A 20 -16.41 15.43 0.64
C VAL A 20 -15.45 14.75 -0.35
N GLU A 21 -15.88 13.69 -1.05
CA GLU A 21 -15.09 13.05 -2.10
C GLU A 21 -14.72 14.05 -3.22
N HIS A 22 -15.69 14.88 -3.63
CA HIS A 22 -15.45 15.93 -4.61
C HIS A 22 -14.39 16.92 -4.14
N LYS A 23 -14.51 17.44 -2.91
CA LYS A 23 -13.52 18.37 -2.34
C LYS A 23 -12.12 17.76 -2.23
N LEU A 24 -12.02 16.50 -1.76
CA LEU A 24 -10.74 15.79 -1.68
C LEU A 24 -10.11 15.62 -3.07
N SER A 25 -10.92 15.28 -4.08
CA SER A 25 -10.44 15.14 -5.46
C SER A 25 -9.90 16.45 -6.04
N VAL A 26 -10.52 17.60 -5.71
CA VAL A 26 -10.08 18.92 -6.16
C VAL A 26 -8.76 19.31 -5.49
N PHE A 27 -8.66 19.15 -4.16
CA PHE A 27 -7.43 19.47 -3.43
C PHE A 27 -6.23 18.65 -3.92
N GLN A 28 -6.46 17.36 -4.12
CA GLN A 28 -5.44 16.45 -4.61
C GLN A 28 -4.98 16.80 -6.02
N LYS A 29 -5.90 17.19 -6.90
CA LYS A 29 -5.57 17.67 -8.25
C LYS A 29 -4.70 18.93 -8.19
N GLN A 30 -5.08 19.93 -7.40
CA GLN A 30 -4.30 21.17 -7.23
C GLN A 30 -2.89 20.91 -6.69
N ARG A 31 -2.76 19.99 -5.72
CA ARG A 31 -1.46 19.62 -5.16
C ARG A 31 -0.57 18.97 -6.22
N LEU A 32 -1.10 18.03 -7.00
CA LEU A 32 -0.36 17.38 -8.08
C LEU A 32 0.05 18.39 -9.17
N GLU A 33 -0.83 19.33 -9.53
CA GLU A 33 -0.52 20.42 -10.49
C GLU A 33 0.64 21.29 -9.99
N HIS A 34 0.64 21.68 -8.71
CA HIS A 34 1.75 22.46 -8.12
C HIS A 34 3.09 21.72 -8.13
N LEU A 35 3.05 20.38 -8.07
CA LEU A 35 4.22 19.51 -8.11
C LEU A 35 4.64 19.15 -9.54
N GLU A 36 3.93 19.65 -10.56
CA GLU A 36 4.11 19.28 -11.97
C GLU A 36 3.94 17.77 -12.21
N LEU A 37 3.03 17.14 -11.45
CA LEU A 37 2.71 15.72 -11.53
C LEU A 37 1.28 15.49 -12.03
N SER A 38 1.07 14.33 -12.65
CA SER A 38 -0.26 13.83 -13.02
C SER A 38 -0.58 12.53 -12.30
N ARG A 39 -1.85 12.33 -11.92
CA ARG A 39 -2.32 11.04 -11.39
C ARG A 39 -2.59 10.07 -12.54
N GLU A 40 -2.09 8.85 -12.39
CA GLU A 40 -2.56 7.69 -13.14
C GLU A 40 -3.38 6.78 -12.21
N VAL A 41 -4.56 6.39 -12.66
CA VAL A 41 -5.44 5.49 -11.90
C VAL A 41 -5.07 4.05 -12.21
N CYS A 42 -4.91 3.23 -11.16
CA CYS A 42 -4.74 1.79 -11.28
C CYS A 42 -5.93 1.07 -10.64
N ALA A 43 -6.09 -0.22 -10.98
CA ALA A 43 -7.10 -1.07 -10.36
C ALA A 43 -6.89 -1.14 -8.84
N ALA A 44 -7.97 -1.01 -8.07
CA ALA A 44 -7.98 -1.11 -6.61
C ALA A 44 -8.02 -2.58 -6.17
N ASP A 45 -6.94 -3.32 -6.44
CA ASP A 45 -6.76 -4.74 -6.12
C ASP A 45 -5.52 -4.95 -5.21
N GLY A 46 -5.25 -6.19 -4.79
CA GLY A 46 -4.06 -6.56 -4.01
C GLY A 46 -2.72 -6.27 -4.71
N HIS A 47 -2.75 -5.95 -6.02
CA HIS A 47 -1.58 -5.63 -6.82
C HIS A 47 -1.34 -4.12 -6.99
N CYS A 48 -2.26 -3.26 -6.53
CA CYS A 48 -2.22 -1.82 -6.78
C CYS A 48 -0.87 -1.18 -6.43
N GLN A 49 -0.28 -1.51 -5.27
CA GLN A 49 1.02 -0.97 -4.83
C GLN A 49 2.13 -1.31 -5.85
N PHE A 50 2.21 -2.58 -6.27
CA PHE A 50 3.23 -3.04 -7.21
C PHE A 50 3.04 -2.45 -8.60
N ARG A 51 1.78 -2.31 -9.03
CA ARG A 51 1.43 -1.69 -10.31
C ARG A 51 1.79 -0.20 -10.31
N ALA A 52 1.48 0.51 -9.23
CA ALA A 52 1.81 1.93 -9.06
C ALA A 52 3.33 2.16 -9.05
N VAL A 53 4.09 1.34 -8.32
CA VAL A 53 5.56 1.42 -8.28
C VAL A 53 6.17 1.09 -9.65
N ALA A 54 5.69 0.05 -10.33
CA ALA A 54 6.17 -0.30 -11.66
C ALA A 54 5.88 0.82 -12.68
N ALA A 55 4.70 1.42 -12.61
CA ALA A 55 4.30 2.54 -13.46
C ALA A 55 5.18 3.78 -13.22
N ALA A 56 5.30 4.22 -11.97
CA ALA A 56 6.05 5.41 -11.57
C ALA A 56 7.57 5.26 -11.80
N GLY A 57 8.11 4.05 -11.66
CA GLY A 57 9.54 3.76 -11.83
C GLY A 57 9.98 3.48 -13.27
N GLY A 58 9.07 3.46 -14.24
CA GLY A 58 9.37 3.10 -15.64
C GLY A 58 9.57 1.59 -15.86
N PHE A 59 9.05 0.74 -14.97
CA PHE A 59 9.19 -0.72 -14.99
C PHE A 59 7.91 -1.45 -15.42
N ARG A 60 7.06 -0.82 -16.25
CA ARG A 60 5.76 -1.37 -16.66
C ARG A 60 5.82 -2.74 -17.34
N ALA A 61 6.95 -3.08 -17.94
CA ALA A 61 7.18 -4.40 -18.53
C ALA A 61 7.25 -5.53 -17.47
N ILE A 62 7.50 -5.20 -16.20
CA ILE A 62 7.54 -6.17 -15.11
C ILE A 62 6.12 -6.39 -14.59
N GLN A 63 5.68 -7.64 -14.63
CA GLN A 63 4.37 -8.02 -14.09
C GLN A 63 4.33 -7.83 -12.56
N PRO A 64 3.21 -7.34 -11.98
CA PRO A 64 3.07 -7.16 -10.53
C PRO A 64 3.42 -8.42 -9.73
N GLN A 65 2.96 -9.59 -10.17
CA GLN A 65 3.32 -10.89 -9.58
C GLN A 65 4.83 -11.12 -9.51
N THR A 66 5.58 -10.74 -10.54
CA THR A 66 7.04 -10.90 -10.55
C THR A 66 7.68 -10.03 -9.47
N LEU A 67 7.20 -8.80 -9.28
CA LEU A 67 7.68 -7.93 -8.21
C LEU A 67 7.32 -8.49 -6.82
N ARG A 68 6.11 -9.00 -6.64
CA ARG A 68 5.67 -9.65 -5.38
C ARG A 68 6.56 -10.82 -4.99
N LEU A 69 6.84 -11.72 -5.95
CA LEU A 69 7.72 -12.86 -5.71
C LEU A 69 9.15 -12.42 -5.38
N ARG A 70 9.65 -11.36 -6.02
CA ARG A 70 10.97 -10.79 -5.70
C ARG A 70 11.00 -10.20 -4.29
N VAL A 71 9.93 -9.50 -3.88
CA VAL A 71 9.78 -8.96 -2.53
C VAL A 71 9.75 -10.09 -1.50
N GLY A 72 8.91 -11.11 -1.70
CA GLY A 72 8.85 -12.23 -0.77
C GLY A 72 10.20 -12.94 -0.59
N ARG A 73 10.93 -13.17 -1.70
CA ARG A 73 12.29 -13.74 -1.65
C ARG A 73 13.29 -12.82 -0.95
N TRP A 74 13.21 -11.51 -1.18
CA TRP A 74 14.06 -10.52 -0.51
C TRP A 74 13.86 -10.53 1.00
N LEU A 75 12.59 -10.57 1.42
CA LEU A 75 12.18 -10.60 2.82
C LEU A 75 12.63 -11.88 3.51
N LEU A 76 12.43 -13.05 2.90
CA LEU A 76 12.89 -14.34 3.45
C LEU A 76 14.40 -14.37 3.70
N GLY A 77 15.19 -13.83 2.77
CA GLY A 77 16.65 -13.76 2.92
C GLY A 77 17.13 -12.77 3.98
N ARG A 78 16.23 -11.97 4.57
CA ARG A 78 16.51 -10.88 5.52
C ARG A 78 15.52 -10.86 6.68
N ALA A 79 15.02 -12.03 7.08
CA ALA A 79 14.00 -12.12 8.13
C ALA A 79 14.38 -11.32 9.39
N ASN A 80 15.65 -11.41 9.81
CA ASN A 80 16.20 -10.68 10.96
C ASN A 80 16.09 -9.14 10.86
N GLN A 81 15.94 -8.58 9.66
CA GLN A 81 15.78 -7.14 9.45
C GLN A 81 14.32 -6.70 9.44
N TYR A 82 13.39 -7.60 9.09
CA TYR A 82 12.00 -7.25 8.81
C TYR A 82 10.98 -7.82 9.81
N GLU A 83 11.33 -8.88 10.54
CA GLU A 83 10.41 -9.59 11.44
C GLU A 83 9.82 -8.68 12.54
N GLY A 84 10.61 -7.73 13.06
CA GLY A 84 10.12 -6.78 14.07
C GLY A 84 9.13 -5.73 13.56
N PHE A 85 8.93 -5.63 12.24
CA PHE A 85 8.05 -4.63 11.61
C PHE A 85 6.72 -5.21 11.12
N VAL A 86 6.53 -6.52 11.25
CA VAL A 86 5.29 -7.20 10.84
C VAL A 86 4.50 -7.66 12.06
N GLN A 87 3.18 -7.71 11.92
CA GLN A 87 2.33 -8.31 12.95
C GLN A 87 2.13 -9.79 12.65
N GLY A 88 2.24 -10.62 13.69
CA GLY A 88 2.07 -12.07 13.58
C GLY A 88 3.32 -12.80 13.07
N SER A 89 3.12 -13.98 12.50
CA SER A 89 4.23 -14.81 12.00
C SER A 89 4.84 -14.21 10.73
N PHE A 90 6.15 -14.01 10.73
CA PHE A 90 6.86 -13.51 9.55
C PHE A 90 6.71 -14.43 8.33
N GLY A 91 6.71 -15.75 8.54
CA GLY A 91 6.53 -16.71 7.45
C GLY A 91 5.14 -16.61 6.80
N GLU A 92 4.09 -16.46 7.61
CA GLU A 92 2.72 -16.28 7.12
C GLU A 92 2.55 -14.94 6.40
N TYR A 93 3.15 -13.87 6.95
CA TYR A 93 3.22 -12.56 6.31
C TYR A 93 3.83 -12.63 4.92
N VAL A 94 5.01 -13.24 4.78
CA VAL A 94 5.68 -13.38 3.48
C VAL A 94 4.85 -14.23 2.53
N ALA A 95 4.26 -15.34 2.98
CA ALA A 95 3.41 -16.18 2.16
C ALA A 95 2.21 -15.40 1.60
N GLY A 96 1.55 -14.60 2.44
CA GLY A 96 0.49 -13.68 2.03
C GLY A 96 0.98 -12.64 1.00
N MET A 97 2.16 -12.05 1.26
CA MET A 97 2.80 -11.07 0.38
C MET A 97 3.12 -11.66 -1.01
N MET A 98 3.47 -12.94 -1.09
CA MET A 98 3.72 -13.62 -2.37
C MET A 98 2.44 -14.03 -3.10
N ALA A 99 1.32 -14.16 -2.38
CA ALA A 99 0.00 -14.42 -2.93
C ALA A 99 -0.66 -13.11 -3.39
N ASP A 100 -1.72 -12.66 -2.72
CA ASP A 100 -2.53 -11.50 -3.11
C ASP A 100 -2.91 -10.61 -1.92
N SER A 101 -2.13 -10.66 -0.82
CA SER A 101 -2.32 -9.71 0.27
C SER A 101 -2.00 -8.29 -0.18
N TRP A 102 -2.60 -7.31 0.50
CA TRP A 102 -2.33 -5.90 0.25
C TRP A 102 -0.87 -5.59 0.62
N GLY A 103 -0.20 -4.79 -0.21
CA GLY A 103 1.12 -4.27 0.09
C GLY A 103 1.08 -3.26 1.24
N ASP A 104 2.18 -3.14 1.98
CA ASP A 104 2.34 -2.25 3.12
C ASP A 104 3.67 -1.48 3.04
N HIS A 105 4.11 -0.91 4.17
CA HIS A 105 5.37 -0.18 4.24
C HIS A 105 6.60 -1.08 4.15
N VAL A 106 6.54 -2.32 4.68
CA VAL A 106 7.64 -3.30 4.62
C VAL A 106 7.84 -3.79 3.18
N SER A 107 6.75 -4.09 2.46
CA SER A 107 6.85 -4.45 1.04
C SER A 107 7.35 -3.29 0.18
N LEU A 108 6.98 -2.05 0.51
CA LEU A 108 7.46 -0.86 -0.20
C LEU A 108 8.96 -0.62 0.05
N GLU A 109 9.45 -0.83 1.27
CA GLU A 109 10.87 -0.75 1.60
C GLU A 109 11.67 -1.83 0.87
N ALA A 110 11.17 -3.07 0.85
CA ALA A 110 11.77 -4.14 0.06
C ALA A 110 11.81 -3.81 -1.44
N LEU A 111 10.72 -3.24 -2.00
CA LEU A 111 10.70 -2.76 -3.38
C LEU A 111 11.75 -1.67 -3.64
N SER A 112 11.98 -0.78 -2.67
CA SER A 112 12.96 0.31 -2.79
C SER A 112 14.36 -0.27 -2.89
N ALA A 113 14.67 -1.24 -2.02
CA ALA A 113 15.95 -1.93 -2.03
C ALA A 113 16.17 -2.75 -3.31
N ILE A 114 15.16 -3.48 -3.79
CA ILE A 114 15.25 -4.32 -4.99
C ILE A 114 15.44 -3.48 -6.26
N LEU A 115 14.72 -2.35 -6.37
CA LEU A 115 14.73 -1.52 -7.57
C LEU A 115 15.79 -0.41 -7.52
N GLY A 116 16.44 -0.19 -6.37
CA GLY A 116 17.41 0.89 -6.19
C GLY A 116 16.77 2.27 -6.36
N ARG A 117 15.52 2.44 -5.92
CA ARG A 117 14.74 3.67 -6.09
C ARG A 117 14.20 4.14 -4.74
N ARG A 118 14.30 5.44 -4.48
CA ARG A 118 13.58 6.07 -3.36
C ARG A 118 12.15 6.39 -3.81
N TYR A 119 11.17 5.99 -3.01
CA TYR A 119 9.78 6.37 -3.24
C TYR A 119 9.38 7.57 -2.40
N TRP A 120 8.56 8.42 -2.98
CA TRP A 120 7.89 9.51 -2.29
C TRP A 120 6.38 9.33 -2.48
N ARG A 121 5.63 9.38 -1.38
CA ARG A 121 4.17 9.20 -1.37
C ARG A 121 3.51 10.54 -1.08
N PRO A 122 3.06 11.29 -2.09
CA PRO A 122 2.22 12.45 -1.85
C PRO A 122 0.87 11.97 -1.29
N THR A 123 0.47 12.52 -0.14
CA THR A 123 -0.83 12.29 0.48
C THR A 123 -1.57 13.61 0.66
N ASP A 124 -2.89 13.55 0.85
CA ASP A 124 -3.74 14.74 1.00
C ASP A 124 -3.63 15.38 2.40
N HIS A 125 -2.78 14.82 3.28
CA HIS A 125 -2.44 15.38 4.57
C HIS A 125 -1.14 16.20 4.48
N ASP A 126 -1.18 17.41 5.03
CA ASP A 126 0.01 18.22 5.27
C ASP A 126 0.81 17.63 6.43
N HIS A 127 1.58 16.59 6.14
CA HIS A 127 2.70 16.24 7.01
C HIS A 127 3.89 17.09 6.58
N LEU A 128 4.06 18.22 7.28
CA LEU A 128 5.40 18.74 7.54
C LEU A 128 6.22 17.56 8.11
N LEU A 129 7.18 17.09 7.34
CA LEU A 129 8.33 16.35 7.88
C LEU A 129 9.36 17.38 8.34
#